data_AF-A0A1R3KWU2-F1
#
_entry.id   AF-A0A1R3KWU2-F1
#
_cell.length_a   1.000
_cell.length_b   1.000
_cell.length_c   1.000
_cell.angle_alpha   90.00
_cell.angle_beta   90.00
_cell.angle_gamma   90.00
#
_symmetry.space_group_name_H-M   'P 1'
#
loop_
_entity.id
_entity.type
_entity.pdbx_description
1 polymer ?
#
loop_
_entity_poly.entity_id
_entity_poly.type
_entity_poly.pdbx_seq_one_letter_code
_entity_poly.pdbx_strand_id
1 'polypeptide(L)'
;MAVNGDPDDNLIVELEVDRDITREATKFGLIGKIVSDRVLNKKGVTNSLKSIWSEKVLLKVCDLGPNLYGFAFADRKSMDYALFNGPWTVMGHCLCLRRWDSALAVNEICFEEILLM
;
A
#
# COMPACT_ATOMS: atom_id res chain seq x y z
N MET A 1 13.86 5.19 -57.80
CA MET A 1 13.95 4.05 -56.86
C MET A 1 13.61 4.59 -55.49
N ALA A 2 12.48 4.14 -54.93
CA ALA A 2 12.07 4.49 -53.57
C ALA A 2 12.90 3.67 -52.58
N VAL A 3 13.50 4.32 -51.59
CA VAL A 3 13.97 3.64 -50.39
C VAL A 3 13.05 4.04 -49.24
N ASN A 4 12.30 3.03 -48.82
CA ASN A 4 11.50 2.88 -47.60
C ASN A 4 12.26 3.45 -46.38
N GLY A 5 11.68 4.10 -45.38
CA GLY A 5 10.44 3.78 -44.68
C GLY A 5 10.77 3.18 -43.31
N ASP A 6 11.00 4.05 -42.32
CA ASP A 6 10.86 3.90 -40.85
C ASP A 6 11.67 2.81 -40.08
N PRO A 7 11.85 2.89 -38.73
CA PRO A 7 11.03 3.66 -37.79
C PRO A 7 11.75 4.48 -36.70
N ASP A 8 10.96 5.43 -36.17
CA ASP A 8 11.01 6.00 -34.83
C ASP A 8 11.93 5.27 -33.83
N ASP A 9 12.94 6.02 -33.38
CA ASP A 9 13.71 5.77 -32.17
C ASP A 9 12.82 6.05 -30.95
N ASN A 10 11.75 5.25 -30.82
CA ASN A 10 10.92 5.23 -29.63
C ASN A 10 11.64 4.36 -28.61
N LEU A 11 12.61 4.95 -27.91
CA LEU A 11 13.26 4.37 -26.75
C LEU A 11 12.21 4.16 -25.65
N ILE A 12 11.47 3.06 -25.73
CA ILE A 12 10.67 2.56 -24.61
C ILE A 12 11.69 2.12 -23.57
N VAL A 13 11.97 3.01 -22.62
CA VAL A 13 12.65 2.64 -21.39
C VAL A 13 11.66 1.74 -20.64
N GLU A 14 11.69 0.45 -20.93
CA GLU A 14 11.13 -0.55 -20.03
C GLU A 14 11.93 -0.41 -18.74
N LEU A 15 11.36 0.33 -17.79
CA LEU A 15 11.85 0.33 -16.43
C LEU A 15 11.63 -1.09 -15.91
N GLU A 16 12.61 -1.97 -16.14
CA GLU A 16 12.87 -3.12 -15.27
C GLU A 16 13.26 -2.54 -13.91
N VAL A 17 12.26 -1.98 -13.20
CA VAL A 17 12.33 -1.78 -11.77
C VAL A 17 12.52 -3.18 -11.23
N ASP A 18 13.77 -3.44 -10.87
CA ASP A 18 14.27 -4.66 -10.29
C ASP A 18 13.22 -5.25 -9.34
N ARG A 19 12.55 -6.31 -9.81
CA ARG A 19 11.46 -6.96 -9.07
C ARG A 19 11.98 -7.51 -7.73
N ASP A 20 13.29 -7.68 -7.59
CA ASP A 20 13.94 -8.15 -6.37
C ASP A 20 14.08 -7.01 -5.34
N ILE A 21 14.49 -5.81 -5.75
CA ILE A 21 14.50 -4.60 -4.88
C ILE A 21 13.09 -4.30 -4.34
N THR A 22 12.07 -4.43 -5.20
CA THR A 22 10.68 -4.18 -4.80
C THR A 22 10.18 -5.24 -3.81
N ARG A 23 10.60 -6.51 -3.96
CA ARG A 23 10.25 -7.62 -3.06
C ARG A 23 10.78 -7.43 -1.64
N GLU A 24 11.97 -6.83 -1.51
CA GLU A 24 12.59 -6.64 -0.19
C GLU A 24 11.98 -5.44 0.55
N ALA A 25 11.65 -4.37 -0.18
CA ALA A 25 10.98 -3.18 0.37
C ALA A 25 9.54 -3.45 0.84
N THR A 26 8.85 -4.44 0.26
CA THR A 26 7.45 -4.79 0.60
C THR A 26 7.31 -6.12 1.35
N LYS A 27 8.42 -6.74 1.76
CA LYS A 27 8.43 -8.09 2.34
C LYS A 27 7.45 -8.26 3.51
N PHE A 28 7.27 -7.20 4.30
CA PHE A 28 6.30 -7.13 5.40
C PHE A 28 5.36 -5.93 5.24
N GLY A 29 4.94 -5.67 4.01
CA GLY A 29 4.06 -4.58 3.63
C GLY A 29 2.58 -4.95 3.73
N LEU A 30 1.77 -4.05 4.29
CA LEU A 30 0.30 -4.08 4.16
C LEU A 30 -0.19 -2.80 3.49
N ILE A 31 -1.39 -2.88 2.94
CA ILE A 31 -2.15 -1.73 2.46
C ILE A 31 -3.42 -1.67 3.28
N GLY A 32 -3.84 -0.48 3.68
CA GLY A 32 -5.08 -0.34 4.39
C GLY A 32 -5.89 0.86 3.99
N LYS A 33 -7.20 0.64 4.01
CA LYS A 33 -8.24 1.60 3.68
C LYS A 33 -9.05 1.87 4.94
N ILE A 34 -9.17 3.14 5.32
CA ILE A 34 -10.04 3.56 6.41
C ILE A 34 -11.43 3.85 5.84
N VAL A 35 -12.44 3.15 6.35
CA VAL A 35 -13.83 3.28 5.91
C VAL A 35 -14.48 4.47 6.62
N SER A 36 -14.55 5.59 5.92
CA SER A 36 -15.13 6.84 6.40
C SER A 36 -15.82 7.58 5.25
N ASP A 37 -16.88 8.30 5.60
CA ASP A 37 -17.65 9.23 4.76
C ASP A 37 -16.86 10.50 4.37
N ARG A 38 -15.70 10.74 4.99
CA ARG A 38 -14.86 11.92 4.76
C ARG A 38 -13.38 11.56 4.75
N VAL A 39 -12.57 12.42 4.15
CA VAL A 39 -11.10 12.29 4.22
C VAL A 39 -10.62 12.68 5.61
N LEU A 40 -9.94 11.78 6.29
CA LEU A 40 -9.41 12.00 7.63
C LEU A 40 -8.10 12.78 7.58
N ASN A 41 -7.89 13.62 8.60
CA ASN A 41 -6.63 14.35 8.74
C ASN A 41 -5.45 13.38 8.98
N LYS A 42 -4.41 13.50 8.15
CA LYS A 42 -3.23 12.64 8.16
C LYS A 42 -2.56 12.55 9.52
N LYS A 43 -2.40 13.68 10.23
CA LYS A 43 -1.77 13.71 11.56
C LYS A 43 -2.57 12.88 12.58
N GLY A 44 -3.90 12.96 12.52
CA GLY A 44 -4.79 12.19 13.40
C GLY A 44 -4.71 10.70 13.11
N VAL A 45 -4.69 10.34 11.82
CA VAL A 45 -4.51 8.95 11.38
C VAL A 45 -3.17 8.41 11.87
N THR A 46 -2.06 9.11 11.62
CA THR A 46 -0.73 8.69 12.07
C THR A 46 -0.66 8.52 13.60
N ASN A 47 -1.23 9.45 14.37
CA ASN A 47 -1.24 9.33 15.83
C ASN A 47 -2.04 8.11 16.31
N SER A 48 -3.21 7.85 15.71
CA SER A 48 -4.03 6.67 16.01
C SER A 48 -3.33 5.37 15.62
N LEU A 49 -2.61 5.35 14.49
CA LEU A 49 -1.82 4.19 14.06
C LEU A 49 -0.69 3.89 15.04
N LYS A 50 0.00 4.94 15.54
CA LYS A 50 1.06 4.81 16.55
C LYS A 50 0.54 4.32 17.90
N SER A 51 -0.73 4.53 18.24
CA SER A 51 -1.32 3.95 19.45
C SER A 51 -1.71 2.48 19.29
N ILE A 52 -1.94 2.01 18.06
CA ILE A 52 -2.24 0.60 17.76
C ILE A 52 -0.94 -0.20 17.68
N TRP A 53 0.02 0.31 16.90
CA TRP A 53 1.31 -0.32 16.67
C TRP A 53 2.44 0.66 17.01
N SER A 54 3.31 0.25 17.94
CA SER A 54 4.49 1.04 18.30
C SER A 54 5.44 1.23 17.11
N GLU A 55 6.31 2.24 17.17
CA GLU A 55 7.30 2.54 16.11
C GLU A 55 8.33 1.42 15.88
N LYS A 56 8.48 0.50 16.84
CA LYS A 56 9.32 -0.71 16.67
C LYS A 56 8.62 -1.80 15.85
N VAL A 57 7.30 -1.75 15.76
CA VAL A 57 6.45 -2.74 15.08
C VAL A 57 6.06 -2.22 13.70
N LEU A 58 5.53 -0.99 13.64
CA LEU A 58 5.17 -0.30 12.41
C LEU A 58 6.25 0.74 12.07
N LEU A 59 7.13 0.36 11.14
CA LEU A 59 8.33 1.12 10.79
C LEU A 59 8.00 2.33 9.90
N LYS A 60 7.03 2.18 9.01
CA LYS A 60 6.66 3.23 8.06
C LYS A 60 5.17 3.22 7.77
N VAL A 61 4.62 4.42 7.64
CA VAL A 61 3.30 4.67 7.09
C VAL A 61 3.46 5.60 5.89
N CYS A 62 2.98 5.15 4.73
CA CYS A 62 2.97 5.93 3.50
C CYS A 62 1.53 6.37 3.22
N ASP A 63 1.32 7.64 2.93
CA ASP A 63 0.05 8.12 2.39
C ASP A 63 -0.01 7.80 0.89
N LEU A 64 -1.09 7.15 0.48
CA LEU A 64 -1.30 6.70 -0.90
C LEU A 64 -2.53 7.36 -1.53
N GLY A 65 -3.28 8.15 -0.76
CA GLY A 65 -4.49 8.80 -1.22
C GLY A 65 -5.58 8.91 -0.14
N PRO A 66 -6.80 9.32 -0.54
CA PRO A 66 -7.91 9.54 0.38
C PRO A 66 -8.19 8.31 1.26
N ASN A 67 -7.86 8.43 2.55
CA ASN A 67 -7.99 7.37 3.54
C ASN A 67 -7.25 6.06 3.21
N LEU A 68 -6.25 6.12 2.33
CA LEU A 68 -5.50 4.97 1.86
C LEU A 68 -4.03 5.07 2.27
N TYR A 69 -3.54 4.04 2.94
CA TYR A 69 -2.22 4.03 3.55
C TYR A 69 -1.47 2.73 3.31
N GLY A 70 -0.17 2.84 3.10
CA GLY A 70 0.76 1.73 3.06
C GLY A 70 1.47 1.61 4.40
N PHE A 71 1.72 0.38 4.83
CA PHE A 71 2.31 0.05 6.12
C PHE A 71 3.51 -0.85 5.90
N ALA A 72 4.65 -0.52 6.50
CA ALA A 72 5.81 -1.41 6.55
C ALA A 72 6.03 -1.88 7.99
N PHE A 73 5.94 -3.19 8.21
CA PHE A 73 6.16 -3.80 9.52
C PHE A 73 7.60 -4.29 9.67
N ALA A 74 8.07 -4.36 10.92
CA ALA A 74 9.43 -4.80 11.22
C ALA A 74 9.71 -6.26 10.85
N ASP A 75 8.68 -7.11 10.94
CA ASP A 75 8.80 -8.54 10.73
C ASP A 75 7.46 -9.18 10.32
N ARG A 76 7.52 -10.43 9.86
CA ARG A 76 6.34 -11.20 9.43
C ARG A 76 5.30 -11.37 10.55
N LYS A 77 5.72 -11.62 11.78
CA LYS A 77 4.81 -11.88 12.90
C LYS A 77 4.01 -10.62 13.23
N SER A 78 4.67 -9.47 13.24
CA SER A 78 4.06 -8.15 13.41
C SER A 78 3.03 -7.84 12.31
N MET A 79 3.39 -8.11 11.04
CA MET A 79 2.49 -7.95 9.90
C MET A 79 1.27 -8.90 9.96
N ASP A 80 1.50 -10.19 10.20
CA ASP A 80 0.43 -11.19 10.26
C ASP A 80 -0.51 -10.91 11.44
N TYR A 81 0.01 -10.46 12.59
CA TYR A 81 -0.82 -10.01 13.70
C TYR A 81 -1.70 -8.82 13.31
N ALA A 82 -1.15 -7.80 12.66
CA ALA A 82 -1.94 -6.71 12.13
C ALA A 82 -3.00 -7.20 11.12
N LEU A 83 -2.69 -8.18 10.28
CA LEU A 83 -3.62 -8.67 9.27
C LEU A 83 -4.77 -9.51 9.85
N PHE A 84 -4.49 -10.39 10.82
CA PHE A 84 -5.44 -11.42 11.26
C PHE A 84 -6.07 -11.18 12.63
N ASN A 85 -5.57 -10.23 13.43
CA ASN A 85 -6.09 -9.94 14.77
C ASN A 85 -6.93 -8.65 14.84
N GLY A 86 -7.41 -8.15 13.70
CA GLY A 86 -8.40 -7.07 13.63
C GLY A 86 -9.81 -7.51 14.08
N PRO A 87 -10.80 -6.59 14.06
CA PRO A 87 -10.78 -5.29 13.37
C PRO A 87 -9.98 -4.22 14.11
N TRP A 88 -9.36 -3.32 13.35
CA TRP A 88 -8.69 -2.15 13.90
C TRP A 88 -9.54 -0.90 13.67
N THR A 89 -9.42 0.04 14.59
CA THR A 89 -10.15 1.32 14.50
C THR A 89 -9.15 2.47 14.48
N VAL A 90 -9.24 3.31 13.47
CA VAL A 90 -8.46 4.55 13.32
C VAL A 90 -9.40 5.74 13.43
N MET A 91 -9.20 6.58 14.44
CA MET A 91 -10.06 7.76 14.69
C MET A 91 -11.58 7.44 14.74
N GLY A 92 -11.96 6.27 15.25
CA GLY A 92 -13.36 5.83 15.31
C GLY A 92 -13.88 5.15 14.03
N HIS A 93 -13.05 5.00 13.01
CA HIS A 93 -13.41 4.37 11.73
C HIS A 93 -12.68 3.03 11.52
N CYS A 94 -13.34 2.07 10.87
CA CYS A 94 -12.75 0.75 10.61
C CYS A 94 -11.57 0.85 9.64
N LEU A 95 -10.47 0.14 9.93
CA LEU A 95 -9.31 -0.01 9.05
C LEU A 95 -9.31 -1.43 8.46
N CYS A 96 -9.52 -1.52 7.15
CA CYS A 96 -9.37 -2.75 6.39
C CYS A 96 -7.91 -2.91 5.96
N LEU A 97 -7.34 -4.11 6.08
CA LEU A 97 -5.95 -4.40 5.71
C LEU A 97 -5.88 -5.53 4.67
N ARG A 98 -4.95 -5.41 3.72
CA ARG A 98 -4.58 -6.46 2.76
C ARG A 98 -3.06 -6.51 2.65
N ARG A 99 -2.48 -7.69 2.31
CA ARG A 99 -1.05 -7.78 2.02
C ARG A 99 -0.70 -6.90 0.83
N TRP A 100 0.42 -6.19 0.93
CA TRP A 100 0.96 -5.44 -0.19
C TRP A 100 1.54 -6.41 -1.20
N ASP A 101 0.99 -6.47 -2.40
CA ASP A 101 1.61 -7.16 -3.52
C ASP A 101 2.46 -6.15 -4.31
N SER A 102 3.78 -6.32 -4.28
CA SER A 102 4.72 -5.45 -5.01
C SER A 102 4.66 -5.64 -6.52
N ALA A 103 3.96 -6.67 -7.01
CA ALA A 103 3.68 -6.84 -8.43
C ALA A 103 2.60 -5.88 -8.96
N LEU A 104 1.87 -5.19 -8.07
CA LEU A 104 0.84 -4.21 -8.42
C LEU A 104 1.36 -2.80 -8.19
N ALA A 105 1.27 -1.95 -9.20
CA ALA A 105 1.53 -0.53 -9.03
C ALA A 105 0.52 0.10 -8.04
N VAL A 106 0.89 1.20 -7.36
CA VAL A 106 0.03 1.86 -6.35
C VAL A 106 -1.36 2.21 -6.89
N ASN A 107 -1.46 2.47 -8.20
CA ASN A 107 -2.70 2.74 -8.92
C ASN A 107 -3.49 1.48 -9.33
N GLU A 108 -2.91 0.29 -9.24
CA GLU A 108 -3.53 -1.01 -9.55
C GLU A 108 -4.04 -1.73 -8.29
N ILE A 109 -3.79 -1.17 -7.11
CA ILE A 109 -4.22 -1.75 -5.84
C ILE A 109 -5.72 -1.49 -5.66
N CYS A 110 -6.52 -2.43 -6.13
CA CYS A 110 -7.95 -2.49 -5.91
C CYS A 110 -8.26 -3.07 -4.53
N PHE A 111 -8.81 -2.23 -3.65
CA PHE A 111 -9.62 -2.70 -2.55
C PHE A 111 -10.99 -2.99 -3.13
N GLU A 112 -11.24 -4.24 -3.50
CA GLU A 112 -12.63 -4.64 -3.77
C GLU A 112 -13.42 -4.29 -2.53
N GLU A 113 -14.43 -3.43 -2.71
CA GLU A 113 -15.44 -3.17 -1.71
C GLU A 113 -15.89 -4.54 -1.19
N ILE A 114 -15.74 -4.76 0.12
CA ILE A 114 -16.34 -5.91 0.76
C ILE A 114 -17.84 -5.66 0.63
N LEU A 115 -18.42 -6.20 -0.43
CA LEU A 115 -19.85 -6.33 -0.61
C LEU A 115 -20.29 -7.21 0.55
N LEU A 116 -20.83 -6.57 1.58
CA LEU A 116 -21.51 -7.23 2.68
C LEU A 116 -22.57 -8.15 2.06
N MET A 117 -22.34 -9.45 2.16
CA MET A 117 -23.38 -10.46 2.03
C MET A 117 -23.93 -10.76 3.42
#